data_AF-A0A1H9Q1E2-F1
#
_entry.id   AF-A0A1H9Q1E2-F1
#
_cell.length_a   1.000
_cell.length_b   1.000
_cell.length_c   1.000
_cell.angle_alpha   90.00
_cell.angle_beta   90.00
_cell.angle_gamma   90.00
#
_symmetry.space_group_name_H-M   'P 1'
#
loop_
_entity.id
_entity.type
_entity.pdbx_description
1 polymer ?
#
loop_
_entity_poly.entity_id
_entity_poly.type
_entity_poly.pdbx_seq_one_letter_code
_entity_poly.pdbx_strand_id
1 'polypeptide(L)'
;MNRYKVGIDSHGFRGWSGGIDLIATIAEAIICKEEIELYLIVEEQSIIEKTWIFLKNFLENFGNINKFKNSLENEFQSNKNLLDVFHVVVPNIKIITYKKTEIAFFNNREKKMQNAISKKNIDIIMPSYDCNSNVFDIPRIEYIFDFQHKYFPELFSESEKKFRESFFEKQIKNSKYILVNAQDVKKDINKFYPDNKCEIFVLPFKPFQKMNNINGNVSKYDLPSKYYVISNQFWQHKSHITAFEALEKIYNSGITDLHIVCTGKMVDYRNPDYINWLVKTIKSLNCVNNIHFVGFVPKNDQIEIMRKAIGLIQPTLFEGGPGGGATYNAICLGKPCLLSDISVNLEASSYIKSYYFEKKNADSLARLMVEHMNEDSLLDARIQEIIKKNKVEYGNYIFECIKKVIDDSK
;
A
#
# COMPACT_ATOMS: atom_id res chain seq x y z
N MET A 1 -7.26 -31.61 14.58
CA MET A 1 -5.99 -31.33 13.85
C MET A 1 -5.30 -30.17 14.53
N ASN A 2 -3.97 -30.21 14.70
CA ASN A 2 -3.23 -29.04 15.17
C ASN A 2 -3.25 -27.98 14.06
N ARG A 3 -3.76 -26.79 14.36
CA ARG A 3 -3.73 -25.64 13.45
C ARG A 3 -2.34 -25.03 13.45
N TYR A 4 -1.89 -24.54 12.29
CA TYR A 4 -0.72 -23.69 12.18
C TYR A 4 -1.01 -22.31 12.78
N LYS A 5 -0.25 -21.92 13.79
CA LYS A 5 -0.34 -20.63 14.45
C LYS A 5 0.53 -19.62 13.72
N VAL A 6 -0.12 -18.73 12.98
CA VAL A 6 0.53 -17.75 12.10
C VAL A 6 0.49 -16.38 12.77
N GLY A 7 1.65 -15.74 12.91
CA GLY A 7 1.79 -14.36 13.36
C GLY A 7 1.96 -13.38 12.21
N ILE A 8 1.19 -12.30 12.18
CA ILE A 8 1.40 -11.15 11.28
C ILE A 8 2.12 -10.06 12.08
N ASP A 9 3.34 -9.70 11.68
CA ASP A 9 4.03 -8.54 12.26
C ASP A 9 3.44 -7.25 11.69
N SER A 10 3.04 -6.32 12.57
CA SER A 10 2.50 -5.02 12.18
C SER A 10 3.52 -3.88 12.19
N HIS A 11 4.69 -4.06 12.83
CA HIS A 11 5.61 -2.97 13.14
C HIS A 11 6.06 -2.20 11.90
N GLY A 12 6.49 -2.93 10.86
CA GLY A 12 6.93 -2.33 9.59
C GLY A 12 5.81 -1.84 8.69
N PHE A 13 4.55 -2.17 8.98
CA PHE A 13 3.42 -1.93 8.08
C PHE A 13 2.50 -0.80 8.55
N ARG A 14 2.46 -0.55 9.86
CA ARG A 14 1.59 0.48 10.47
C ARG A 14 1.97 1.93 10.14
N GLY A 15 3.15 2.15 9.56
CA GLY A 15 3.66 3.48 9.23
C GLY A 15 2.98 4.15 8.02
N TRP A 16 2.30 3.38 7.16
CA TRP A 16 1.58 3.91 6.00
C TRP A 16 0.36 3.05 5.65
N SER A 17 -0.70 3.68 5.11
CA SER A 17 -1.98 3.02 4.85
C SER A 17 -1.87 1.79 3.93
N GLY A 18 -1.01 1.83 2.90
CA GLY A 18 -0.81 0.69 2.01
C GLY A 18 -0.20 -0.54 2.68
N GLY A 19 0.63 -0.34 3.72
CA GLY A 19 1.22 -1.44 4.49
C GLY A 19 0.14 -2.14 5.34
N ILE A 20 -0.72 -1.36 5.98
CA ILE A 20 -1.88 -1.87 6.73
C ILE A 20 -2.82 -2.64 5.79
N ASP A 21 -3.19 -2.06 4.64
CA ASP A 21 -4.06 -2.72 3.67
C ASP A 21 -3.47 -4.06 3.18
N LEU A 22 -2.15 -4.14 2.97
CA LEU A 22 -1.46 -5.37 2.57
C LEU A 22 -1.60 -6.48 3.62
N ILE A 23 -1.21 -6.22 4.87
CA ILE A 23 -1.25 -7.24 5.92
C ILE A 23 -2.69 -7.64 6.28
N ALA A 24 -3.63 -6.70 6.17
CA ALA A 24 -5.04 -6.96 6.37
C ALA A 24 -5.63 -7.82 5.22
N THR A 25 -5.21 -7.58 3.98
CA THR A 25 -5.57 -8.39 2.80
C THR A 25 -5.04 -9.82 2.94
N ILE A 26 -3.79 -9.99 3.36
CA ILE A 26 -3.20 -11.30 3.69
C ILE A 26 -4.03 -12.01 4.76
N ALA A 27 -4.31 -11.33 5.88
CA ALA A 27 -5.09 -11.86 6.99
C ALA A 27 -6.49 -12.32 6.55
N GLU A 28 -7.19 -11.49 5.77
CA GLU A 28 -8.53 -11.76 5.29
C GLU A 28 -8.60 -12.98 4.36
N ALA A 29 -7.56 -13.21 3.56
CA ALA A 29 -7.51 -14.35 2.65
C ALA A 29 -7.26 -15.68 3.36
N ILE A 30 -6.49 -15.68 4.45
CA ILE A 30 -6.07 -16.91 5.13
C ILE A 30 -6.92 -17.27 6.35
N ILE A 31 -7.69 -16.33 6.91
CA ILE A 31 -8.55 -16.61 8.07
C ILE A 31 -9.63 -17.67 7.78
N CYS A 32 -10.02 -17.86 6.52
CA CYS A 32 -11.00 -18.88 6.16
C CYS A 32 -10.41 -20.30 6.07
N LYS A 33 -9.11 -20.48 6.35
CA LYS A 33 -8.46 -21.79 6.41
C LYS A 33 -8.62 -22.38 7.80
N GLU A 34 -9.31 -23.52 7.90
CA GLU A 34 -9.57 -24.19 9.18
C GLU A 34 -8.28 -24.67 9.86
N GLU A 35 -7.21 -24.83 9.08
CA GLU A 35 -5.87 -25.21 9.49
C GLU A 35 -5.04 -24.03 10.01
N ILE A 36 -5.54 -22.79 9.92
CA ILE A 36 -4.82 -21.60 10.39
C ILE A 36 -5.46 -21.05 11.67
N GLU A 37 -4.61 -20.72 12.63
CA GLU A 37 -4.93 -19.88 13.76
C GLU A 37 -4.12 -18.58 13.67
N LEU A 38 -4.80 -17.45 13.42
CA LEU A 38 -4.14 -16.19 13.09
C LEU A 38 -3.97 -15.27 14.30
N TYR A 39 -2.79 -14.67 14.41
CA TYR A 39 -2.44 -13.68 15.42
C TYR A 39 -1.90 -12.40 14.78
N LEU A 40 -2.40 -11.24 15.21
CA LEU A 40 -1.79 -9.95 14.92
C LEU A 40 -0.80 -9.60 16.03
N ILE A 41 0.46 -9.34 15.67
CA ILE A 41 1.50 -8.96 16.61
C ILE A 41 1.63 -7.43 16.58
N VAL A 42 1.36 -6.79 17.71
CA VAL A 42 1.30 -5.33 17.85
C VAL A 42 2.30 -4.85 18.88
N GLU A 43 3.13 -3.90 18.50
CA GLU A 43 4.02 -3.21 19.44
C GLU A 43 3.24 -2.11 20.18
N GLU A 44 3.13 -2.26 21.50
CA GLU A 44 2.62 -1.22 22.39
C GLU A 44 3.71 -0.19 22.70
N GLN A 45 3.38 1.09 22.53
CA GLN A 45 4.24 2.18 22.99
C GLN A 45 4.17 2.30 24.51
N SER A 46 5.32 2.30 25.18
CA SER A 46 5.38 2.53 26.62
C SER A 46 5.10 4.00 26.97
N ILE A 47 4.63 4.29 28.20
CA ILE A 47 4.41 5.69 28.67
C ILE A 47 5.69 6.51 28.50
N ILE A 48 6.84 5.94 28.85
CA ILE A 48 8.17 6.56 28.76
C ILE A 48 8.51 6.91 27.31
N GLU A 49 8.18 6.05 26.34
CA GLU A 49 8.36 6.35 24.92
C GLU A 49 7.41 7.45 24.44
N LYS A 50 6.16 7.48 24.91
CA LYS A 50 5.27 8.60 24.60
C LYS A 50 5.88 9.91 25.08
N THR A 51 6.51 9.93 26.26
CA THR A 51 7.22 11.10 26.79
C THR A 51 8.49 11.43 26.01
N TRP A 52 9.31 10.45 25.61
CA TRP A 52 10.52 10.68 24.81
C TRP A 52 10.20 11.16 23.40
N ILE A 53 9.23 10.54 22.73
CA ILE A 53 8.73 10.95 21.42
C ILE A 53 8.15 12.36 21.51
N PHE A 54 7.41 12.68 22.58
CA PHE A 54 6.96 14.03 22.86
C PHE A 54 8.13 15.02 23.00
N LEU A 55 9.15 14.70 23.80
CA LEU A 55 10.32 15.55 23.99
C LEU A 55 11.12 15.73 22.70
N LYS A 56 11.34 14.65 21.93
CA LYS A 56 12.04 14.68 20.65
C LYS A 56 11.28 15.55 19.63
N ASN A 57 9.99 15.29 19.45
CA ASN A 57 9.15 16.10 18.55
C ASN A 57 9.09 17.57 19.01
N PHE A 58 9.14 17.84 20.32
CA PHE A 58 9.12 19.19 20.87
C PHE A 58 10.42 19.93 20.56
N LEU A 59 11.56 19.25 20.66
CA LEU A 59 12.87 19.79 20.31
C LEU A 59 13.01 19.98 18.78
N GLU A 60 12.58 19.02 17.97
CA GLU A 60 12.66 19.07 16.50
C GLU A 60 11.68 20.08 15.87
N ASN A 61 10.58 20.40 16.55
CA ASN A 61 9.57 21.36 16.09
C ASN A 61 9.44 22.57 17.02
N PHE A 62 10.50 22.89 17.77
CA PHE A 62 10.52 24.02 18.68
C PHE A 62 10.22 25.31 17.93
N GLY A 63 9.15 26.01 18.32
CA GLY A 63 8.65 27.22 17.64
C GLY A 63 7.52 27.01 16.62
N ASN A 64 7.09 25.76 16.33
CA ASN A 64 5.94 25.49 15.45
C ASN A 64 4.97 24.47 16.07
N ILE A 65 4.05 24.98 16.90
CA ILE A 65 3.09 24.21 17.70
C ILE A 65 2.16 23.33 16.83
N ASN A 66 1.78 23.80 15.64
CA ASN A 66 0.91 23.03 14.74
C ASN A 66 1.64 21.84 14.11
N LYS A 67 2.90 22.03 13.72
CA LYS A 67 3.74 20.93 13.20
C LYS A 67 4.03 19.89 14.27
N PHE A 68 4.29 20.34 15.51
CA PHE A 68 4.45 19.48 16.68
C PHE A 68 3.22 18.61 16.97
N LYS A 69 2.02 19.23 17.04
CA LYS A 69 0.76 18.50 17.25
C LYS A 69 0.49 17.48 16.16
N ASN A 70 0.66 17.86 14.89
CA ASN A 70 0.43 16.96 13.75
C ASN A 70 1.40 15.77 13.74
N SER A 71 2.67 15.96 14.11
CA SER A 71 3.66 14.87 14.19
C SER A 71 3.26 13.84 15.25
N LEU A 72 2.92 14.32 16.45
CA LEU A 72 2.50 13.46 17.56
C LEU A 72 1.19 12.73 17.29
N GLU A 73 0.19 13.41 16.74
CA GLU A 73 -1.08 12.78 16.37
C GLU A 73 -0.88 11.65 15.35
N ASN A 74 -0.02 11.84 14.33
CA ASN A 74 0.26 10.80 13.34
C ASN A 74 0.93 9.56 13.94
N GLU A 75 1.86 9.71 14.89
CA GLU A 75 2.53 8.57 15.53
C GLU A 75 1.57 7.76 16.44
N PHE A 76 0.70 8.43 17.20
CA PHE A 76 -0.26 7.78 18.09
C PHE A 76 -1.47 7.17 17.35
N GLN A 77 -1.85 7.69 16.19
CA GLN A 77 -2.99 7.19 15.41
C GLN A 77 -2.71 5.85 14.69
N SER A 78 -1.43 5.50 14.49
CA SER A 78 -1.02 4.33 13.67
C SER A 78 -1.57 2.99 14.16
N ASN A 79 -1.44 2.69 15.47
CA ASN A 79 -1.98 1.47 16.07
C ASN A 79 -3.51 1.45 16.08
N LYS A 80 -4.15 2.61 16.30
CA LYS A 80 -5.62 2.70 16.26
C LYS A 80 -6.13 2.38 14.86
N ASN A 81 -5.58 3.02 13.84
CA ASN A 81 -5.96 2.77 12.45
C ASN A 81 -5.73 1.30 12.03
N LEU A 82 -4.60 0.71 12.45
CA LEU A 82 -4.34 -0.71 12.25
C LEU A 82 -5.46 -1.58 12.84
N LEU A 83 -5.80 -1.38 14.11
CA LEU A 83 -6.83 -2.17 14.78
C LEU A 83 -8.22 -1.93 14.18
N ASP A 84 -8.56 -0.70 13.83
CA ASP A 84 -9.83 -0.35 13.18
C ASP A 84 -10.00 -1.12 11.86
N VAL A 85 -8.95 -1.19 11.03
CA VAL A 85 -8.96 -1.99 9.80
C VAL A 85 -9.11 -3.48 10.13
N PHE A 86 -8.29 -4.02 11.02
CA PHE A 86 -8.33 -5.45 11.36
C PHE A 86 -9.65 -5.89 11.98
N HIS A 87 -10.31 -5.06 12.79
CA HIS A 87 -11.63 -5.36 13.34
C HIS A 87 -12.71 -5.47 12.27
N VAL A 88 -12.54 -4.81 11.11
CA VAL A 88 -13.46 -4.93 9.98
C VAL A 88 -13.21 -6.21 9.19
N VAL A 89 -11.95 -6.49 8.83
CA VAL A 89 -11.62 -7.62 7.93
C VAL A 89 -11.48 -8.94 8.65
N VAL A 90 -11.01 -8.93 9.90
CA VAL A 90 -10.82 -10.12 10.75
C VAL A 90 -11.33 -9.83 12.18
N PRO A 91 -12.66 -9.76 12.40
CA PRO A 91 -13.23 -9.28 13.67
C PRO A 91 -12.76 -10.03 14.93
N ASN A 92 -12.47 -11.32 14.80
CA ASN A 92 -12.07 -12.20 15.89
C ASN A 92 -10.55 -12.48 15.91
N ILE A 93 -9.73 -11.60 15.34
CA ILE A 93 -8.28 -11.80 15.32
C ILE A 93 -7.71 -11.81 16.74
N LYS A 94 -6.81 -12.76 17.02
CA LYS A 94 -6.09 -12.82 18.29
C LYS A 94 -4.95 -11.81 18.27
N ILE A 95 -4.77 -11.04 19.33
CA ILE A 95 -3.72 -10.02 19.40
C ILE A 95 -2.63 -10.48 20.37
N ILE A 96 -1.38 -10.38 19.93
CA ILE A 96 -0.18 -10.51 20.77
C ILE A 96 0.42 -9.12 20.89
N THR A 97 0.56 -8.63 22.12
CA THR A 97 1.24 -7.35 22.35
C THR A 97 2.58 -7.54 23.03
N TYR A 98 3.52 -6.66 22.70
CA TYR A 98 4.80 -6.56 23.38
C TYR A 98 5.19 -5.08 23.52
N LYS A 99 5.94 -4.77 24.57
CA LYS A 99 6.48 -3.43 24.82
C LYS A 99 7.97 -3.44 24.56
N LYS A 100 8.45 -2.55 23.68
CA LYS A 100 9.88 -2.25 23.65
C LYS A 100 10.27 -1.48 24.92
N THR A 101 11.55 -1.57 25.27
CA THR A 101 12.12 -0.77 26.36
C THR A 101 13.30 -0.02 25.77
N GLU A 102 13.11 1.25 25.41
CA GLU A 102 14.21 2.13 25.04
C GLU A 102 14.88 2.66 26.32
N ILE A 103 15.88 1.93 26.81
CA ILE A 103 16.87 2.47 27.74
C ILE A 103 18.21 2.42 26.99
N ALA A 104 18.75 3.61 26.71
CA ALA A 104 20.11 3.89 26.22
C ALA A 104 20.76 2.81 25.34
N PHE A 105 20.78 3.02 24.02
CA PHE A 105 21.52 2.22 23.00
C PHE A 105 21.16 0.73 22.86
N PHE A 106 20.33 0.15 23.72
CA PHE A 106 19.88 -1.24 23.62
C PHE A 106 18.43 -1.32 23.10
N ASN A 107 18.27 -1.54 21.79
CA ASN A 107 16.97 -1.92 21.23
C ASN A 107 16.70 -3.41 21.51
N ASN A 108 15.79 -3.69 22.46
CA ASN A 108 15.39 -5.05 22.81
C ASN A 108 14.08 -5.52 22.14
N ARG A 109 13.57 -4.77 21.16
CA ARG A 109 12.28 -5.00 20.47
C ARG A 109 12.13 -6.46 20.03
N GLU A 110 13.07 -6.96 19.23
CA GLU A 110 13.03 -8.32 18.67
C GLU A 110 13.00 -9.38 19.76
N LYS A 111 13.79 -9.22 20.84
CA LYS A 111 13.77 -10.15 21.99
C LYS A 111 12.43 -10.11 22.72
N LYS A 112 11.81 -8.94 22.87
CA LYS A 112 10.49 -8.80 23.50
C LYS A 112 9.39 -9.42 22.64
N MET A 113 9.48 -9.23 21.32
CA MET A 113 8.60 -9.88 20.36
C MET A 113 8.75 -11.40 20.40
N GLN A 114 9.98 -11.93 20.34
CA GLN A 114 10.27 -13.37 20.45
C GLN A 114 9.65 -13.96 21.73
N ASN A 115 9.87 -13.34 22.89
CA ASN A 115 9.27 -13.80 24.14
C ASN A 115 7.73 -13.80 24.12
N ALA A 116 7.10 -12.81 23.46
CA ALA A 116 5.65 -12.72 23.37
C ALA A 116 5.05 -13.80 22.45
N ILE A 117 5.71 -14.09 21.33
CA ILE A 117 5.26 -15.13 20.39
C ILE A 117 5.52 -16.54 20.93
N SER A 118 6.63 -16.79 21.63
CA SER A 118 6.92 -18.09 22.25
C SER A 118 5.86 -18.47 23.28
N LYS A 119 5.33 -17.50 24.06
CA LYS A 119 4.23 -17.74 25.01
C LYS A 119 2.93 -18.20 24.36
N LYS A 120 2.77 -17.99 23.05
CA LYS A 120 1.59 -18.43 22.28
C LYS A 120 1.88 -19.65 21.42
N ASN A 121 3.13 -20.13 21.41
CA ASN A 121 3.64 -21.17 20.52
C ASN A 121 3.32 -20.84 19.06
N ILE A 122 3.70 -19.64 18.59
CA ILE A 122 3.56 -19.27 17.17
C ILE A 122 4.50 -20.14 16.34
N ASP A 123 4.00 -20.71 15.25
CA ASP A 123 4.75 -21.61 14.37
C ASP A 123 5.53 -20.84 13.30
N ILE A 124 5.02 -19.69 12.84
CA ILE A 124 5.62 -18.88 11.78
C ILE A 124 5.20 -17.41 11.88
N ILE A 125 6.06 -16.47 11.46
CA ILE A 125 5.67 -15.07 11.22
C ILE A 125 5.66 -14.76 9.72
N MET A 126 4.56 -14.21 9.22
CA MET A 126 4.45 -13.69 7.86
C MET A 126 3.32 -12.66 7.71
N PRO A 127 3.56 -11.55 7.00
CA PRO A 127 4.88 -11.05 6.65
C PRO A 127 5.63 -10.56 7.89
N SER A 128 6.95 -10.65 7.83
CA SER A 128 7.88 -10.08 8.79
C SER A 128 8.56 -8.85 8.19
N TYR A 129 8.89 -7.85 9.01
CA TYR A 129 9.63 -6.68 8.59
C TYR A 129 10.68 -6.33 9.64
N ASP A 130 11.90 -6.05 9.17
CA ASP A 130 13.01 -5.62 10.04
C ASP A 130 13.24 -6.58 11.21
N CYS A 131 13.44 -7.86 10.89
CA CYS A 131 13.78 -8.88 11.87
C CYS A 131 15.16 -9.46 11.61
N ASN A 132 16.05 -9.32 12.59
CA ASN A 132 17.35 -9.98 12.61
C ASN A 132 17.15 -11.50 12.73
N SER A 133 17.74 -12.26 11.82
CA SER A 133 17.63 -13.72 11.77
C SER A 133 17.99 -14.37 13.11
N ASN A 134 18.97 -13.80 13.82
CA ASN A 134 19.59 -14.41 15.00
C ASN A 134 18.77 -14.28 16.30
N VAL A 135 17.61 -13.60 16.28
CA VAL A 135 16.82 -13.37 17.50
C VAL A 135 15.60 -14.27 17.62
N PHE A 136 15.09 -14.80 16.49
CA PHE A 136 13.85 -15.57 16.50
C PHE A 136 14.14 -17.04 16.18
N ASP A 137 13.57 -17.92 17.00
CA ASP A 137 13.75 -19.37 16.92
C ASP A 137 12.71 -20.06 16.02
N ILE A 138 11.85 -19.29 15.37
CA ILE A 138 10.78 -19.78 14.50
C ILE A 138 10.98 -19.29 13.06
N PRO A 139 10.48 -20.03 12.05
CA PRO A 139 10.56 -19.59 10.68
C PRO A 139 9.80 -18.29 10.44
N ARG A 140 10.27 -17.53 9.45
CA ARG A 140 9.71 -16.25 9.04
C ARG A 140 9.76 -16.09 7.54
N ILE A 141 8.84 -15.29 7.02
CA ILE A 141 8.85 -14.83 5.64
C ILE A 141 8.97 -13.30 5.66
N GLU A 142 10.16 -12.82 5.31
CA GLU A 142 10.49 -11.39 5.30
C GLU A 142 9.83 -10.67 4.12
N TYR A 143 9.44 -9.41 4.27
CA TYR A 143 8.80 -8.63 3.21
C TYR A 143 9.70 -7.52 2.68
N ILE A 144 9.80 -7.42 1.35
CA ILE A 144 10.45 -6.31 0.64
C ILE A 144 9.41 -5.62 -0.25
N PHE A 145 9.26 -4.30 -0.06
CA PHE A 145 8.22 -3.52 -0.71
C PHE A 145 8.59 -3.06 -2.13
N ASP A 146 9.80 -2.53 -2.33
CA ASP A 146 10.31 -2.10 -3.63
C ASP A 146 11.80 -1.72 -3.60
N PHE A 147 12.35 -1.39 -4.78
CA PHE A 147 13.70 -0.82 -4.96
C PHE A 147 13.69 0.59 -5.56
N GLN A 148 12.72 1.43 -5.20
CA GLN A 148 12.54 2.77 -5.81
C GLN A 148 13.82 3.62 -5.80
N HIS A 149 14.57 3.57 -4.70
CA HIS A 149 15.85 4.28 -4.52
C HIS A 149 16.96 3.89 -5.51
N LYS A 150 16.86 2.71 -6.16
CA LYS A 150 17.78 2.29 -7.23
C LYS A 150 17.43 2.90 -8.59
N TYR A 151 16.17 3.25 -8.81
CA TYR A 151 15.67 3.79 -10.07
C TYR A 151 15.51 5.31 -10.08
N PHE A 152 15.19 5.89 -8.92
CA PHE A 152 15.00 7.33 -8.73
C PHE A 152 15.85 7.85 -7.55
N PRO A 153 17.18 7.70 -7.60
CA PRO A 153 18.06 8.05 -6.48
C PRO A 153 18.00 9.53 -6.09
N GLU A 154 17.54 10.40 -6.99
CA GLU A 154 17.32 11.83 -6.76
C GLU A 154 16.13 12.13 -5.83
N LEU A 155 15.20 11.18 -5.67
CA LEU A 155 14.08 11.30 -4.73
C LEU A 155 14.47 10.90 -3.30
N PHE A 156 15.72 10.57 -3.03
CA PHE A 156 16.15 10.06 -1.73
C PHE A 156 17.40 10.79 -1.25
N SER A 157 17.40 11.15 0.03
CA SER A 157 18.61 11.65 0.70
C SER A 157 19.70 10.57 0.74
N GLU A 158 20.96 10.98 0.84
CA GLU A 158 22.08 10.03 0.98
C GLU A 158 21.94 9.11 2.19
N SER A 159 21.41 9.62 3.32
CA SER A 159 21.14 8.81 4.51
C SER A 159 20.04 7.79 4.27
N GLU A 160 18.94 8.15 3.62
CA GLU A 160 17.85 7.23 3.29
C GLU A 160 18.30 6.16 2.29
N LYS A 161 19.11 6.52 1.29
CA LYS A 161 19.71 5.56 0.36
C LYS A 161 20.59 4.54 1.08
N LYS A 162 21.53 5.00 1.90
CA LYS A 162 22.42 4.12 2.68
C LYS A 162 21.65 3.24 3.66
N PHE A 163 20.61 3.79 4.30
CA PHE A 163 19.74 3.04 5.19
C PHE A 163 19.03 1.92 4.44
N ARG A 164 18.35 2.24 3.31
CA ARG A 164 17.63 1.26 2.50
C ARG A 164 18.56 0.20 1.93
N GLU A 165 19.74 0.58 1.45
CA GLU A 165 20.76 -0.36 0.96
C GLU A 165 21.15 -1.36 2.05
N SER A 166 21.56 -0.84 3.21
CA SER A 166 22.03 -1.67 4.33
C SER A 166 20.89 -2.56 4.85
N PHE A 167 19.68 -2.02 4.90
CA PHE A 167 18.48 -2.71 5.35
C PHE A 167 18.11 -3.87 4.42
N PHE A 168 18.01 -3.62 3.12
CA PHE A 168 17.67 -4.66 2.14
C PHE A 168 18.78 -5.69 1.99
N GLU A 169 20.05 -5.28 1.98
CA GLU A 169 21.18 -6.19 1.93
C GLU A 169 21.17 -7.13 3.15
N LYS A 170 20.96 -6.59 4.36
CA LYS A 170 20.84 -7.38 5.58
C LYS A 170 19.65 -8.33 5.50
N GLN A 171 18.48 -7.87 5.06
CA GLN A 171 17.28 -8.70 4.98
C GLN A 171 17.48 -9.85 3.99
N ILE A 172 18.01 -9.56 2.80
CA ILE A 172 18.24 -10.55 1.75
C ILE A 172 19.32 -11.56 2.16
N LYS A 173 20.43 -11.12 2.76
CA LYS A 173 21.50 -12.04 3.18
C LYS A 173 21.09 -12.99 4.31
N ASN A 174 20.20 -12.55 5.19
CA ASN A 174 19.85 -13.30 6.40
C ASN A 174 18.51 -14.03 6.32
N SER A 175 17.82 -13.98 5.19
CA SER A 175 16.49 -14.59 5.02
C SER A 175 16.52 -15.78 4.07
N LYS A 176 15.89 -16.87 4.49
CA LYS A 176 15.62 -18.01 3.61
C LYS A 176 14.42 -17.75 2.68
N TYR A 177 13.40 -17.03 3.16
CA TYR A 177 12.17 -16.76 2.42
C TYR A 177 11.87 -15.27 2.39
N ILE A 178 11.52 -14.76 1.22
CA ILE A 178 11.09 -13.37 1.01
C ILE A 178 9.72 -13.38 0.32
N LEU A 179 8.82 -12.53 0.81
CA LEU A 179 7.56 -12.20 0.17
C LEU A 179 7.68 -10.85 -0.52
N VAL A 180 7.23 -10.78 -1.76
CA VAL A 180 7.10 -9.52 -2.52
C VAL A 180 5.71 -9.40 -3.12
N ASN A 181 5.31 -8.18 -3.44
CA ASN A 181 3.96 -7.88 -3.94
C ASN A 181 3.83 -7.93 -5.48
N ALA A 182 4.94 -8.15 -6.18
CA ALA A 182 4.99 -8.14 -7.65
C ALA A 182 6.16 -8.98 -8.18
N GLN A 183 5.97 -9.56 -9.36
CA GLN A 183 7.02 -10.28 -10.08
C GLN A 183 8.15 -9.33 -10.48
N ASP A 184 7.86 -8.05 -10.74
CA ASP A 184 8.87 -7.03 -11.03
C ASP A 184 9.82 -6.81 -9.84
N VAL A 185 9.31 -6.79 -8.61
CA VAL A 185 10.15 -6.67 -7.40
C VAL A 185 11.02 -7.92 -7.21
N LYS A 186 10.52 -9.11 -7.55
CA LYS A 186 11.35 -10.34 -7.57
C LYS A 186 12.49 -10.24 -8.60
N LYS A 187 12.23 -9.66 -9.78
CA LYS A 187 13.29 -9.39 -10.78
C LYS A 187 14.32 -8.41 -10.22
N ASP A 188 13.88 -7.37 -9.51
CA ASP A 188 14.78 -6.41 -8.87
C ASP A 188 15.68 -7.06 -7.80
N ILE A 189 15.15 -7.95 -6.96
CA ILE A 189 15.98 -8.70 -6.00
C ILE A 189 17.08 -9.47 -6.74
N ASN A 190 16.72 -10.21 -7.80
CA ASN A 190 17.70 -10.98 -8.58
C ASN A 190 18.68 -10.11 -9.35
N LYS A 191 18.28 -8.89 -9.75
CA LYS A 191 19.13 -7.94 -10.46
C LYS A 191 20.13 -7.25 -9.53
N PHE A 192 19.67 -6.78 -8.38
CA PHE A 192 20.50 -5.99 -7.45
C PHE A 192 21.26 -6.87 -6.44
N TYR A 193 20.79 -8.09 -6.18
CA TYR A 193 21.42 -9.07 -5.30
C TYR A 193 21.50 -10.43 -6.01
N PRO A 194 22.29 -10.56 -7.08
CA PRO A 194 22.34 -11.78 -7.90
C PRO A 194 22.78 -13.04 -7.12
N ASP A 195 23.54 -12.86 -6.05
CA ASP A 195 24.01 -13.95 -5.20
C ASP A 195 23.02 -14.38 -4.11
N ASN A 196 21.83 -13.75 -4.05
CA ASN A 196 20.81 -14.11 -3.06
C ASN A 196 20.46 -15.61 -3.15
N LYS A 197 20.23 -16.22 -1.98
CA LYS A 197 19.82 -17.62 -1.85
C LYS A 197 18.38 -17.75 -1.36
N CYS A 198 17.63 -16.65 -1.45
CA CYS A 198 16.28 -16.57 -0.94
C CYS A 198 15.34 -17.31 -1.87
N GLU A 199 14.40 -18.04 -1.30
CA GLU A 199 13.20 -18.42 -2.02
C GLU A 199 12.21 -17.24 -1.98
N ILE A 200 11.92 -16.69 -3.15
CA ILE A 200 11.10 -15.48 -3.29
C ILE A 200 9.67 -15.87 -3.70
N PHE A 201 8.73 -15.73 -2.75
CA PHE A 201 7.29 -15.81 -2.95
C PHE A 201 6.75 -14.49 -3.48
N VAL A 202 5.91 -14.55 -4.51
CA VAL A 202 5.30 -13.39 -5.15
C VAL A 202 3.81 -13.47 -4.91
N LEU A 203 3.27 -12.51 -4.16
CA LEU A 203 1.83 -12.42 -3.93
C LEU A 203 1.11 -12.28 -5.28
N PRO A 204 0.10 -13.13 -5.57
CA PRO A 204 -0.60 -13.02 -6.83
C PRO A 204 -1.49 -11.78 -6.83
N PHE A 205 -1.51 -11.03 -7.94
CA PHE A 205 -2.43 -9.90 -8.08
C PHE A 205 -3.86 -10.41 -8.26
N LYS A 206 -4.60 -10.48 -7.14
CA LYS A 206 -5.97 -11.04 -7.08
C LYS A 206 -6.88 -10.12 -6.26
N PRO A 207 -7.56 -9.14 -6.87
CA PRO A 207 -8.49 -8.25 -6.17
C PRO A 207 -9.70 -8.97 -5.56
N PHE A 208 -9.90 -8.86 -4.25
CA PHE A 208 -11.03 -9.51 -3.56
C PHE A 208 -11.67 -8.72 -2.40
N GLN A 209 -11.42 -7.42 -2.27
CA GLN A 209 -12.05 -6.64 -1.20
C GLN A 209 -13.57 -6.49 -1.43
N LYS A 210 -14.37 -6.81 -0.39
CA LYS A 210 -15.83 -6.67 -0.45
C LYS A 210 -16.23 -5.20 -0.37
N MET A 211 -16.87 -4.70 -1.42
CA MET A 211 -17.26 -3.29 -1.52
C MET A 211 -18.75 -3.01 -1.27
N ASN A 212 -19.58 -4.04 -1.08
CA ASN A 212 -21.06 -3.90 -1.16
C ASN A 212 -21.71 -3.25 0.08
N ASN A 213 -21.00 -3.18 1.21
CA ASN A 213 -21.51 -2.62 2.47
C ASN A 213 -20.76 -1.35 2.89
N ILE A 214 -19.97 -0.77 1.97
CA ILE A 214 -19.19 0.43 2.23
C ILE A 214 -20.06 1.63 1.91
N ASN A 215 -20.52 2.33 2.96
CA ASN A 215 -21.27 3.58 2.81
C ASN A 215 -20.37 4.75 3.22
N GLY A 216 -19.77 5.39 2.22
CA GLY A 216 -19.09 6.68 2.37
C GLY A 216 -20.07 7.85 2.25
N ASN A 217 -19.81 8.93 2.98
CA ASN A 217 -20.56 10.17 2.86
C ASN A 217 -19.86 11.13 1.89
N VAL A 218 -20.26 11.06 0.62
CA VAL A 218 -19.64 11.87 -0.44
C VAL A 218 -20.34 13.20 -0.73
N SER A 219 -21.45 13.52 -0.05
CA SER A 219 -22.18 14.78 -0.28
C SER A 219 -21.36 16.02 0.10
N LYS A 220 -20.31 15.84 0.90
CA LYS A 220 -19.39 16.89 1.35
C LYS A 220 -18.26 17.23 0.36
N TYR A 221 -18.12 16.52 -0.77
CA TYR A 221 -16.97 16.65 -1.69
C TYR A 221 -17.26 17.39 -3.00
N ASP A 222 -18.46 17.95 -3.19
CA ASP A 222 -18.87 18.68 -4.40
C ASP A 222 -18.39 17.99 -5.71
N LEU A 223 -18.71 16.70 -5.83
CA LEU A 223 -18.18 15.88 -6.91
C LEU A 223 -18.86 16.22 -8.25
N PRO A 224 -18.09 16.38 -9.34
CA PRO A 224 -18.66 16.51 -10.68
C PRO A 224 -19.45 15.26 -11.08
N SER A 225 -20.38 15.40 -12.03
CA SER A 225 -21.19 14.27 -12.52
C SER A 225 -20.40 13.27 -13.36
N LYS A 226 -19.33 13.73 -14.04
CA LYS A 226 -18.55 12.93 -14.99
C LYS A 226 -17.05 13.11 -14.75
N TYR A 227 -16.43 12.12 -14.10
CA TYR A 227 -15.02 12.21 -13.76
C TYR A 227 -14.28 10.87 -13.75
N TYR A 228 -12.98 10.94 -14.05
CA TYR A 228 -12.03 9.90 -13.64
C TYR A 228 -11.49 10.22 -12.24
N VAL A 229 -11.15 9.18 -11.47
CA VAL A 229 -10.52 9.35 -10.15
C VAL A 229 -9.04 9.00 -10.20
N ILE A 230 -8.22 9.76 -9.46
CA ILE A 230 -6.85 9.40 -9.11
C ILE A 230 -6.77 9.25 -7.59
N SER A 231 -6.49 8.04 -7.10
CA SER A 231 -6.43 7.75 -5.67
C SER A 231 -4.99 7.54 -5.19
N ASN A 232 -4.17 8.59 -5.30
CA ASN A 232 -2.73 8.55 -4.97
C ASN A 232 -2.33 9.71 -4.04
N GLN A 233 -1.32 9.49 -3.20
CA GLN A 233 -0.57 10.60 -2.61
C GLN A 233 0.07 11.44 -3.72
N PHE A 234 0.19 12.77 -3.55
CA PHE A 234 0.80 13.65 -4.55
C PHE A 234 2.33 13.58 -4.55
N TRP A 235 2.86 12.37 -4.57
CA TRP A 235 4.28 12.13 -4.75
C TRP A 235 4.67 12.34 -6.21
N GLN A 236 5.88 12.84 -6.45
CA GLN A 236 6.36 13.19 -7.78
C GLN A 236 6.28 12.01 -8.76
N HIS A 237 6.65 10.81 -8.31
CA HIS A 237 6.60 9.60 -9.13
C HIS A 237 5.17 9.09 -9.41
N LYS A 238 4.12 9.71 -8.85
CA LYS A 238 2.73 9.38 -9.19
C LYS A 238 2.24 10.12 -10.43
N SER A 239 3.03 11.06 -10.97
CA SER A 239 2.83 11.78 -12.24
C SER A 239 1.41 12.30 -12.49
N HIS A 240 0.80 12.93 -11.48
CA HIS A 240 -0.52 13.56 -11.62
C HIS A 240 -0.56 14.53 -12.81
N ILE A 241 0.56 15.20 -13.09
CA ILE A 241 0.70 16.10 -14.22
C ILE A 241 0.34 15.45 -15.57
N THR A 242 0.73 14.20 -15.80
CA THR A 242 0.40 13.49 -17.05
C THR A 242 -1.10 13.37 -17.26
N ALA A 243 -1.87 13.19 -16.19
CA ALA A 243 -3.32 13.13 -16.26
C ALA A 243 -3.96 14.50 -16.48
N PHE A 244 -3.38 15.56 -15.90
CA PHE A 244 -3.87 16.93 -16.10
C PHE A 244 -3.58 17.45 -17.51
N GLU A 245 -2.41 17.14 -18.07
CA GLU A 245 -2.08 17.42 -19.46
C GLU A 245 -2.99 16.64 -20.43
N ALA A 246 -3.32 15.38 -20.11
CA ALA A 246 -4.28 14.60 -20.88
C ALA A 246 -5.68 15.24 -20.85
N LEU A 247 -6.13 15.69 -19.68
CA LEU A 247 -7.40 16.41 -19.53
C LEU A 247 -7.42 17.72 -20.33
N GLU A 248 -6.34 18.49 -20.31
CA GLU A 248 -6.25 19.73 -21.10
C GLU A 248 -6.38 19.47 -22.60
N LYS A 249 -5.75 18.41 -23.11
CA LYS A 249 -5.88 18.02 -24.52
C LYS A 249 -7.34 17.71 -24.90
N ILE A 250 -8.04 16.95 -24.05
CA ILE A 250 -9.46 16.62 -24.21
C ILE A 250 -10.33 17.89 -24.16
N TYR A 251 -10.03 18.77 -23.21
CA TYR A 251 -10.73 20.05 -23.06
C TYR A 251 -10.58 20.91 -24.33
N ASN A 252 -9.36 21.04 -24.83
CA ASN A 252 -9.04 21.79 -26.05
C ASN A 252 -9.63 21.15 -27.32
N SER A 253 -9.95 19.85 -27.31
CA SER A 253 -10.69 19.19 -28.41
C SER A 253 -12.21 19.40 -28.35
N GLY A 254 -12.72 20.14 -27.36
CA GLY A 254 -14.13 20.51 -27.21
C GLY A 254 -14.93 19.67 -26.21
N ILE A 255 -14.32 18.67 -25.55
CA ILE A 255 -14.97 17.89 -24.50
C ILE A 255 -14.67 18.57 -23.15
N THR A 256 -15.55 19.50 -22.75
CA THR A 256 -15.33 20.37 -21.58
C THR A 256 -16.03 19.90 -20.31
N ASP A 257 -16.84 18.85 -20.39
CA ASP A 257 -17.65 18.27 -19.29
C ASP A 257 -16.94 17.14 -18.53
N LEU A 258 -15.72 16.77 -18.94
CA LEU A 258 -14.93 15.73 -18.29
C LEU A 258 -14.08 16.31 -17.15
N HIS A 259 -14.05 15.64 -16.01
CA HIS A 259 -13.28 16.08 -14.84
C HIS A 259 -12.30 15.00 -14.34
N ILE A 260 -11.34 15.43 -13.52
CA ILE A 260 -10.50 14.54 -12.70
C ILE A 260 -10.67 14.88 -11.23
N VAL A 261 -10.97 13.87 -10.41
CA VAL A 261 -11.03 13.99 -8.94
C VAL A 261 -9.84 13.26 -8.32
N CYS A 262 -9.08 13.95 -7.49
CA CYS A 262 -7.88 13.42 -6.83
C CYS A 262 -8.06 13.30 -5.32
N THR A 263 -7.81 12.11 -4.78
CA THR A 263 -7.72 11.86 -3.32
C THR A 263 -6.27 11.62 -2.92
N GLY A 264 -5.81 12.22 -1.82
CA GLY A 264 -4.45 12.05 -1.30
C GLY A 264 -3.95 13.28 -0.55
N LYS A 265 -2.84 13.15 0.18
CA LYS A 265 -2.17 14.31 0.78
C LYS A 265 -1.36 15.03 -0.30
N MET A 266 -1.49 16.35 -0.35
CA MET A 266 -0.69 17.23 -1.21
C MET A 266 0.66 17.55 -0.57
N VAL A 267 1.47 16.50 -0.34
CA VAL A 267 2.81 16.62 0.23
C VAL A 267 3.71 15.53 -0.33
N ASP A 268 4.93 15.88 -0.69
CA ASP A 268 6.01 14.93 -0.96
C ASP A 268 7.23 15.31 -0.11
N TYR A 269 7.52 14.51 0.91
CA TYR A 269 8.64 14.78 1.81
C TYR A 269 10.00 14.67 1.10
N ARG A 270 10.05 13.96 -0.04
CA ARG A 270 11.25 13.76 -0.86
C ARG A 270 11.53 14.91 -1.79
N ASN A 271 10.50 15.67 -2.15
CA ASN A 271 10.61 16.87 -2.96
C ASN A 271 9.63 17.94 -2.46
N PRO A 272 10.04 18.75 -1.45
CA PRO A 272 9.17 19.76 -0.84
C PRO A 272 8.61 20.80 -1.82
N ASP A 273 9.32 21.10 -2.92
CA ASP A 273 8.91 22.10 -3.90
C ASP A 273 7.96 21.55 -4.98
N TYR A 274 7.81 20.23 -5.08
CA TYR A 274 7.01 19.57 -6.11
C TYR A 274 5.57 20.07 -6.13
N ILE A 275 4.94 20.22 -4.96
CA ILE A 275 3.54 20.63 -4.87
C ILE A 275 3.35 22.08 -5.34
N ASN A 276 4.29 22.97 -5.01
CA ASN A 276 4.26 24.36 -5.47
C ASN A 276 4.39 24.44 -6.99
N TRP A 277 5.33 23.67 -7.56
CA TRP A 277 5.48 23.54 -9.01
C TRP A 277 4.21 22.99 -9.66
N LEU A 278 3.62 21.92 -9.12
CA LEU A 278 2.42 21.29 -9.65
C LEU A 278 1.23 22.26 -9.67
N VAL A 279 0.97 22.95 -8.56
CA VAL A 279 -0.12 23.94 -8.47
C VAL A 279 0.10 25.09 -9.44
N LYS A 280 1.34 25.59 -9.58
CA LYS A 280 1.65 26.65 -10.55
C LYS A 280 1.39 26.18 -11.99
N THR A 281 1.78 24.95 -12.31
CA THR A 281 1.57 24.35 -13.64
C THR A 281 0.09 24.17 -13.95
N ILE A 282 -0.70 23.73 -12.97
CA ILE A 282 -2.15 23.55 -13.14
C ILE A 282 -2.88 24.87 -13.39
N LYS A 283 -2.44 25.97 -12.78
CA LYS A 283 -3.01 27.30 -13.00
C LYS A 283 -2.87 27.82 -14.44
N SER A 284 -1.89 27.32 -15.19
CA SER A 284 -1.74 27.67 -16.61
C SER A 284 -2.57 26.80 -17.55
N LEU A 285 -3.23 25.75 -17.05
CA LEU A 285 -4.05 24.87 -17.89
C LEU A 285 -5.43 25.48 -18.16
N ASN A 286 -5.93 25.31 -19.39
CA ASN A 286 -7.27 25.76 -19.77
C ASN A 286 -8.39 25.01 -19.01
N CYS A 287 -8.10 23.81 -18.50
CA CYS A 287 -9.03 22.92 -17.80
C CYS A 287 -8.88 22.97 -16.27
N VAL A 288 -8.31 24.04 -15.70
CA VAL A 288 -8.04 24.15 -14.25
C VAL A 288 -9.27 23.88 -13.38
N ASN A 289 -10.45 24.36 -13.82
CA ASN A 289 -11.73 24.15 -13.11
C ASN A 289 -12.25 22.71 -13.20
N ASN A 290 -11.63 21.88 -14.05
CA ASN A 290 -11.98 20.47 -14.21
C ASN A 290 -11.15 19.54 -13.34
N ILE A 291 -10.22 20.08 -12.54
CA ILE A 291 -9.32 19.34 -11.65
C ILE A 291 -9.71 19.59 -10.19
N HIS A 292 -10.10 18.53 -9.49
CA HIS A 292 -10.63 18.59 -8.14
C HIS A 292 -9.73 17.90 -7.13
N PHE A 293 -9.35 18.61 -6.06
CA PHE A 293 -8.54 18.07 -4.96
C PHE A 293 -9.40 17.90 -3.70
N VAL A 294 -9.82 16.67 -3.40
CA VAL A 294 -10.69 16.40 -2.23
C VAL A 294 -9.90 16.03 -0.97
N GLY A 295 -8.56 16.00 -1.06
CA GLY A 295 -7.66 15.78 0.05
C GLY A 295 -7.54 14.31 0.48
N PHE A 296 -7.03 14.11 1.71
CA PHE A 296 -6.92 12.77 2.30
C PHE A 296 -8.24 12.41 2.99
N VAL A 297 -9.01 11.52 2.37
CA VAL A 297 -10.37 11.17 2.76
C VAL A 297 -10.45 9.82 3.49
N PRO A 298 -11.47 9.58 4.32
CA PRO A 298 -11.74 8.27 4.90
C PRO A 298 -11.85 7.18 3.83
N LYS A 299 -11.44 5.94 4.14
CA LYS A 299 -11.45 4.83 3.18
C LYS A 299 -12.83 4.60 2.55
N ASN A 300 -13.90 4.64 3.35
CA ASN A 300 -15.26 4.45 2.85
C ASN A 300 -15.65 5.56 1.85
N ASP A 301 -15.26 6.80 2.13
CA ASP A 301 -15.49 7.93 1.23
C ASP A 301 -14.67 7.79 -0.06
N GLN A 302 -13.40 7.35 0.04
CA GLN A 302 -12.56 7.05 -1.12
C GLN A 302 -13.19 6.01 -2.05
N ILE A 303 -13.71 4.91 -1.49
CA ILE A 303 -14.38 3.84 -2.25
C ILE A 303 -15.65 4.38 -2.92
N GLU A 304 -16.45 5.20 -2.23
CA GLU A 304 -17.66 5.78 -2.84
C GLU A 304 -17.35 6.81 -3.93
N ILE A 305 -16.29 7.62 -3.76
CA ILE A 305 -15.78 8.49 -4.83
C ILE A 305 -15.38 7.65 -6.04
N MET A 306 -14.68 6.53 -5.83
CA MET A 306 -14.29 5.64 -6.92
C MET A 306 -15.48 4.93 -7.56
N ARG A 307 -16.49 4.54 -6.78
CA ARG A 307 -17.72 3.91 -7.28
C ARG A 307 -18.50 4.84 -8.22
N LYS A 308 -18.52 6.14 -7.92
CA LYS A 308 -19.19 7.15 -8.75
C LYS A 308 -18.35 7.65 -9.94
N ALA A 309 -17.06 7.35 -9.97
CA ALA A 309 -16.19 7.70 -11.09
C ALA A 309 -16.51 6.85 -12.34
N ILE A 310 -16.12 7.37 -13.51
CA ILE A 310 -16.03 6.61 -14.76
C ILE A 310 -15.07 5.43 -14.57
N GLY A 311 -13.87 5.74 -14.11
CA GLY A 311 -12.79 4.78 -13.92
C GLY A 311 -11.65 5.37 -13.09
N LEU A 312 -10.66 4.53 -12.81
CA LEU A 312 -9.43 4.91 -12.13
C LEU A 312 -8.35 5.26 -13.17
N ILE A 313 -7.61 6.35 -12.94
CA ILE A 313 -6.35 6.64 -13.62
C ILE A 313 -5.19 6.38 -12.65
N GLN A 314 -4.20 5.61 -13.08
CA GLN A 314 -2.95 5.34 -12.37
C GLN A 314 -1.74 5.74 -13.24
N PRO A 315 -1.33 7.02 -13.25
CA PRO A 315 -0.32 7.54 -14.16
C PRO A 315 1.12 7.36 -13.65
N THR A 316 1.35 6.35 -12.83
CA THR A 316 2.53 6.28 -11.98
C THR A 316 3.79 5.90 -12.76
N LEU A 317 4.94 6.40 -12.30
CA LEU A 317 6.25 6.11 -12.89
C LEU A 317 6.96 4.95 -12.20
N PHE A 318 6.49 4.59 -11.01
CA PHE A 318 7.02 3.51 -10.19
C PHE A 318 5.99 3.05 -9.15
N GLU A 319 5.94 1.74 -8.90
CA GLU A 319 5.17 1.11 -7.83
C GLU A 319 5.90 -0.13 -7.29
N GLY A 320 5.66 -0.46 -6.02
CA GLY A 320 6.08 -1.74 -5.43
C GLY A 320 5.07 -2.89 -5.62
N GLY A 321 3.89 -2.58 -6.17
CA GLY A 321 2.85 -3.55 -6.48
C GLY A 321 1.89 -3.01 -7.53
N PRO A 322 1.15 -3.88 -8.25
CA PRO A 322 0.38 -3.45 -9.41
C PRO A 322 -0.66 -2.41 -9.04
N GLY A 323 -0.61 -1.26 -9.73
CA GLY A 323 -1.64 -0.26 -9.68
C GLY A 323 -1.74 0.53 -8.37
N GLY A 324 -0.69 0.54 -7.55
CA GLY A 324 -0.56 1.36 -6.33
C GLY A 324 -1.63 1.10 -5.26
N GLY A 325 -2.25 -0.08 -5.28
CA GLY A 325 -3.36 -0.46 -4.38
C GLY A 325 -4.73 0.11 -4.79
N ALA A 326 -4.79 1.29 -5.43
CA ALA A 326 -6.05 1.86 -5.92
C ALA A 326 -6.71 0.99 -7.01
N THR A 327 -5.89 0.40 -7.89
CA THR A 327 -6.37 -0.50 -8.96
C THR A 327 -7.06 -1.74 -8.42
N TYR A 328 -6.60 -2.23 -7.27
CA TYR A 328 -7.23 -3.34 -6.56
C TYR A 328 -8.69 -3.01 -6.21
N ASN A 329 -8.94 -1.80 -5.70
CA ASN A 329 -10.30 -1.33 -5.38
C ASN A 329 -11.16 -1.15 -6.64
N ALA A 330 -10.59 -0.53 -7.68
CA ALA A 330 -11.30 -0.25 -8.93
C ALA A 330 -11.78 -1.54 -9.61
N ILE A 331 -10.93 -2.58 -9.63
CA ILE A 331 -11.31 -3.91 -10.14
C ILE A 331 -12.44 -4.52 -9.30
N CYS A 332 -12.40 -4.39 -7.97
CA CYS A 332 -13.48 -4.87 -7.09
C CYS A 332 -14.79 -4.08 -7.24
N LEU A 333 -14.75 -2.89 -7.84
CA LEU A 333 -15.91 -2.07 -8.20
C LEU A 333 -16.34 -2.25 -9.66
N GLY A 334 -15.65 -3.10 -10.42
CA GLY A 334 -15.90 -3.30 -11.84
C GLY A 334 -15.57 -2.10 -12.71
N LYS A 335 -14.71 -1.18 -12.23
CA LYS A 335 -14.35 0.05 -12.93
C LYS A 335 -13.21 -0.15 -13.94
N PRO A 336 -13.27 0.52 -15.10
CA PRO A 336 -12.11 0.73 -15.97
C PRO A 336 -10.91 1.25 -15.19
N CYS A 337 -9.74 0.71 -15.49
CA CYS A 337 -8.46 1.09 -14.92
C CYS A 337 -7.53 1.51 -16.05
N LEU A 338 -7.22 2.80 -16.14
CA LEU A 338 -6.25 3.36 -17.07
C LEU A 338 -4.90 3.41 -16.36
N LEU A 339 -3.99 2.50 -16.69
CA LEU A 339 -2.73 2.30 -15.99
C LEU A 339 -1.56 2.70 -16.90
N SER A 340 -0.52 3.32 -16.33
CA SER A 340 0.73 3.47 -17.06
C SER A 340 1.36 2.10 -17.36
N ASP A 341 2.08 2.00 -18.47
CA ASP A 341 2.74 0.79 -18.97
C ASP A 341 4.02 0.38 -18.21
N ILE A 342 4.21 0.84 -16.98
CA ILE A 342 5.32 0.36 -16.14
C ILE A 342 5.18 -1.15 -15.91
N SER A 343 6.31 -1.88 -15.88
CA SER A 343 6.35 -3.35 -15.81
C SER A 343 5.44 -3.93 -14.73
N VAL A 344 5.46 -3.34 -13.53
CA VAL A 344 4.64 -3.76 -12.39
C VAL A 344 3.13 -3.60 -12.63
N ASN A 345 2.67 -2.58 -13.38
CA ASN A 345 1.26 -2.42 -13.69
C ASN A 345 0.76 -3.43 -14.74
N LEU A 346 1.65 -3.91 -15.62
CA LEU A 346 1.31 -4.95 -16.61
C LEU A 346 0.93 -6.29 -15.94
N GLU A 347 1.26 -6.49 -14.68
CA GLU A 347 0.81 -7.66 -13.90
C GLU A 347 -0.72 -7.66 -13.65
N ALA A 348 -1.40 -6.52 -13.85
CA ALA A 348 -2.87 -6.44 -13.82
C ALA A 348 -3.54 -6.82 -15.17
N SER A 349 -2.78 -7.23 -16.19
CA SER A 349 -3.28 -7.42 -17.56
C SER A 349 -4.31 -8.53 -17.73
N SER A 350 -4.44 -9.43 -16.75
CA SER A 350 -5.45 -10.49 -16.76
C SER A 350 -6.88 -9.97 -16.53
N TYR A 351 -7.06 -8.69 -16.18
CA TYR A 351 -8.36 -8.09 -15.91
C TYR A 351 -8.88 -7.34 -17.14
N ILE A 352 -10.09 -7.69 -17.59
CA ILE A 352 -10.65 -7.26 -18.89
C ILE A 352 -10.81 -5.75 -19.07
N LYS A 353 -10.88 -4.98 -17.98
CA LYS A 353 -11.01 -3.51 -18.00
C LYS A 353 -9.73 -2.79 -17.54
N SER A 354 -8.58 -3.45 -17.69
CA SER A 354 -7.27 -2.86 -17.46
C SER A 354 -6.67 -2.44 -18.79
N TYR A 355 -6.58 -1.13 -18.99
CA TYR A 355 -6.09 -0.50 -20.21
C TYR A 355 -4.78 0.23 -19.93
N TYR A 356 -3.87 0.24 -20.90
CA TYR A 356 -2.49 0.68 -20.69
C TYR A 356 -2.11 1.83 -21.61
N PHE A 357 -1.49 2.86 -21.05
CA PHE A 357 -0.93 3.97 -21.79
C PHE A 357 0.56 4.14 -21.49
N GLU A 358 1.31 4.69 -22.44
CA GLU A 358 2.72 4.98 -22.26
C GLU A 358 2.94 5.97 -21.10
N LYS A 359 3.77 5.60 -20.12
CA LYS A 359 4.09 6.49 -18.99
C LYS A 359 4.64 7.83 -19.47
N LYS A 360 4.20 8.92 -18.84
CA LYS A 360 4.51 10.33 -19.23
C LYS A 360 3.94 10.76 -20.59
N ASN A 361 3.12 9.95 -21.26
CA ASN A 361 2.49 10.31 -22.52
C ASN A 361 1.02 10.72 -22.30
N ALA A 362 0.79 12.04 -22.23
CA ALA A 362 -0.54 12.62 -22.07
C ALA A 362 -1.47 12.33 -23.26
N ASP A 363 -0.96 12.23 -24.49
CA ASP A 363 -1.76 11.90 -25.67
C ASP A 363 -2.29 10.47 -25.62
N SER A 364 -1.44 9.52 -25.18
CA SER A 364 -1.87 8.13 -25.02
C SER A 364 -2.93 7.98 -23.92
N LEU A 365 -2.79 8.70 -22.81
CA LEU A 365 -3.79 8.70 -21.76
C LEU A 365 -5.09 9.38 -22.22
N ALA A 366 -5.00 10.52 -22.92
CA ALA A 366 -6.17 11.24 -23.40
C ALA A 366 -7.04 10.38 -24.33
N ARG A 367 -6.41 9.60 -25.23
CA ARG A 367 -7.12 8.64 -26.09
C ARG A 367 -7.92 7.62 -25.29
N LEU A 368 -7.30 6.96 -24.31
CA LEU A 368 -8.00 5.99 -23.46
C LEU A 368 -9.09 6.62 -22.61
N MET A 369 -8.87 7.83 -22.10
CA MET A 369 -9.88 8.56 -21.35
C MET A 369 -11.13 8.80 -22.19
N VAL A 370 -10.98 9.20 -23.46
CA VAL A 370 -12.10 9.41 -24.40
C VAL A 370 -12.74 8.09 -24.83
N GLU A 371 -11.94 7.07 -25.12
CA GLU A 371 -12.41 5.74 -25.54
C GLU A 371 -13.31 5.09 -24.49
N HIS A 372 -12.95 5.23 -23.20
CA HIS A 372 -13.62 4.57 -22.10
C HIS A 372 -14.51 5.48 -21.25
N MET A 373 -14.75 6.76 -21.64
CA MET A 373 -15.53 7.70 -20.81
C MET A 373 -17.01 7.34 -20.65
N ASN A 374 -17.54 6.49 -21.54
CA ASN A 374 -18.93 6.01 -21.53
C ASN A 374 -19.02 4.52 -21.20
N GLU A 375 -17.94 3.90 -20.71
CA GLU A 375 -17.93 2.48 -20.42
C GLU A 375 -18.62 2.19 -19.09
N ASP A 376 -19.66 1.34 -19.11
CA ASP A 376 -20.37 0.92 -17.91
C ASP A 376 -19.47 0.12 -16.95
N SER A 377 -19.77 0.13 -15.66
CA SER A 377 -19.15 -0.81 -14.72
C SER A 377 -19.46 -2.27 -15.11
N LEU A 378 -18.56 -3.21 -14.78
CA LEU A 378 -18.89 -4.64 -14.87
C LEU A 378 -20.10 -4.98 -13.99
N LEU A 379 -20.92 -5.93 -14.47
CA LEU A 379 -22.06 -6.43 -13.72
C LEU A 379 -21.66 -6.93 -12.34
N ASP A 380 -22.39 -6.49 -11.31
CA ASP A 380 -22.11 -6.82 -9.90
C ASP A 380 -22.00 -8.33 -9.67
N ALA A 381 -22.87 -9.14 -10.27
CA ALA A 381 -22.85 -10.60 -10.13
C ALA A 381 -21.51 -11.22 -10.59
N ARG A 382 -20.97 -10.76 -11.73
CA ARG A 382 -19.69 -11.23 -12.27
C ARG A 382 -18.54 -10.79 -11.38
N ILE A 383 -18.60 -9.57 -10.85
CA ILE A 383 -17.59 -9.04 -9.91
C ILE A 383 -17.58 -9.86 -8.62
N GLN A 384 -18.74 -10.20 -8.04
CA GLN A 384 -18.80 -11.03 -6.84
C GLN A 384 -18.19 -12.42 -7.05
N GLU A 385 -18.40 -13.03 -8.22
CA GLU A 385 -17.80 -14.31 -8.56
C GLU A 385 -16.27 -14.20 -8.65
N ILE A 386 -15.76 -13.17 -9.35
CA ILE A 386 -14.32 -12.89 -9.47
C ILE A 386 -13.69 -12.67 -8.09
N ILE A 387 -14.29 -11.82 -7.25
CA ILE A 387 -13.82 -11.52 -5.89
C ILE A 387 -13.75 -12.80 -5.05
N LYS A 388 -14.80 -13.62 -5.07
CA LYS A 388 -14.83 -14.89 -4.31
C LYS A 388 -13.73 -15.85 -4.77
N LYS A 389 -13.57 -16.00 -6.08
CA LYS A 389 -12.51 -16.84 -6.67
C LYS A 389 -11.12 -16.32 -6.30
N ASN A 390 -10.89 -15.02 -6.48
CA ASN A 390 -9.62 -14.36 -6.17
C ASN A 390 -9.22 -14.55 -4.70
N LYS A 391 -10.16 -14.40 -3.76
CA LYS A 391 -9.91 -14.64 -2.33
C LYS A 391 -9.44 -16.05 -2.04
N VAL A 392 -10.10 -17.04 -2.63
CA VAL A 392 -9.76 -18.46 -2.45
C VAL A 392 -8.38 -18.76 -3.04
N GLU A 393 -8.10 -18.30 -4.26
CA GLU A 393 -6.81 -18.51 -4.92
C GLU A 393 -5.65 -17.84 -4.16
N TYR A 394 -5.83 -16.59 -3.72
CA TYR A 394 -4.85 -15.86 -2.94
C TYR A 394 -4.62 -16.54 -1.58
N GLY A 395 -5.68 -16.96 -0.88
CA GLY A 395 -5.59 -17.68 0.38
C GLY A 395 -4.92 -19.06 0.24
N ASN A 396 -5.20 -19.80 -0.84
CA ASN A 396 -4.53 -21.07 -1.16
C ASN A 396 -3.02 -20.85 -1.37
N TYR A 397 -2.66 -19.85 -2.16
CA TYR A 397 -1.25 -19.54 -2.43
C TYR A 397 -0.48 -19.27 -1.14
N ILE A 398 -1.02 -18.40 -0.28
CA ILE A 398 -0.39 -18.04 0.99
C ILE A 398 -0.30 -19.25 1.94
N PHE A 399 -1.36 -20.08 1.99
CA PHE A 399 -1.36 -21.29 2.80
C PHE A 399 -0.27 -22.29 2.37
N GLU A 400 -0.08 -22.49 1.06
CA GLU A 400 0.99 -23.36 0.57
C GLU A 400 2.39 -22.78 0.85
N CYS A 401 2.56 -21.45 0.80
CA CYS A 401 3.80 -20.80 1.25
C CYS A 401 4.07 -21.08 2.74
N ILE A 402 3.05 -20.94 3.60
CA ILE A 402 3.17 -21.22 5.05
C ILE A 402 3.57 -22.68 5.29
N LYS A 403 2.85 -23.63 4.67
CA LYS A 403 3.13 -25.06 4.85
C LYS A 403 4.55 -25.40 4.44
N LYS A 404 4.97 -24.94 3.26
CA LYS A 404 6.32 -25.16 2.77
C LYS A 404 7.38 -24.65 3.73
N VAL A 405 7.22 -23.43 4.24
CA VAL A 405 8.21 -22.85 5.16
C VAL A 405 8.26 -23.61 6.49
N ILE A 406 7.12 -24.04 7.02
CA ILE A 406 7.06 -24.83 8.24
C ILE A 406 7.69 -26.21 8.03
N ASP A 407 7.41 -26.87 6.90
CA ASP A 407 7.93 -28.20 6.60
C ASP A 407 9.44 -28.18 6.32
N ASP A 408 9.95 -27.11 5.69
CA ASP A 408 11.39 -26.89 5.46
C ASP A 408 12.16 -26.52 6.77
N SER A 409 11.44 -26.34 7.89
CA SER A 409 11.99 -25.95 9.20
C SER A 409 11.90 -27.06 10.25
N LYS A 410 11.27 -28.19 9.90
CA LYS A 410 11.32 -29.44 10.66
C LYS A 410 12.53 -30.25 10.21
#